data_AF-A0A2A9GEU4-F1
#
_entry.id   AF-A0A2A9GEU4-F1
#
_cell.length_a   1.000
_cell.length_b   1.000
_cell.length_c   1.000
_cell.angle_alpha   90.00
_cell.angle_beta   90.00
_cell.angle_gamma   90.00
#
_symmetry.space_group_name_H-M   'P 1'
#
loop_
_entity.id
_entity.type
_entity.pdbx_description
1 polymer ?
#
loop_
_entity_poly.entity_id
_entity_poly.type
_entity_poly.pdbx_seq_one_letter_code
_entity_poly.pdbx_strand_id
1 'polypeptide(L)'
;MDRLRIIEDRLQRLNRVSDWTFALGLHIRFANPTLRYLTYPKEWVDYYTEKELVFVDPAVRWAISNQGICDWADLADGDESDVFGAAARFGLRFGKAIALGELDRSLGFFAHPSRPITQEEIEQAQSLMQELHDLTRDALDMSEEELEELRQITVPA
;
A
#
# COMPACT_ATOMS: atom_id res chain seq x y z
N MET A 1 2.02 -17.28 -17.35
CA MET A 1 1.80 -18.17 -16.18
C MET A 1 2.87 -18.04 -15.09
N ASP A 2 4.17 -18.06 -15.39
CA ASP A 2 5.19 -18.01 -14.32
C ASP A 2 5.27 -16.66 -13.59
N ARG A 3 5.20 -15.53 -14.31
CA ARG A 3 5.23 -14.18 -13.70
C ARG A 3 4.07 -13.93 -12.73
N LEU A 4 2.84 -14.29 -13.13
CA LEU A 4 1.64 -14.17 -12.29
C LEU A 4 1.82 -14.87 -10.94
N ARG A 5 2.31 -16.11 -10.97
CA ARG A 5 2.59 -16.90 -9.75
C ARG A 5 3.68 -16.27 -8.89
N ILE A 6 4.71 -15.68 -9.48
CA ILE A 6 5.78 -14.99 -8.74
C ILE A 6 5.20 -13.75 -8.04
N ILE A 7 4.38 -12.95 -8.72
CA ILE A 7 3.74 -11.77 -8.14
C ILE A 7 2.81 -12.17 -7.00
N GLU A 8 1.98 -13.20 -7.20
CA GLU A 8 1.11 -13.74 -6.16
C GLU A 8 1.93 -14.22 -4.95
N ASP A 9 3.02 -14.95 -5.17
CA ASP A 9 3.92 -15.38 -4.10
C ASP A 9 4.49 -14.18 -3.32
N ARG A 10 4.90 -13.10 -4.00
CA ARG A 10 5.41 -11.89 -3.32
C ARG A 10 4.35 -11.21 -2.48
N LEU A 11 3.12 -11.10 -2.98
CA LEU A 11 2.00 -10.55 -2.23
C LEU A 11 1.66 -11.43 -1.01
N GLN A 12 1.66 -12.76 -1.17
CA GLN A 12 1.46 -13.68 -0.05
C GLN A 12 2.58 -13.60 0.98
N ARG A 13 3.84 -13.48 0.54
CA ARG A 13 4.99 -13.29 1.44
C ARG A 13 4.87 -11.98 2.20
N LEU A 14 4.48 -10.89 1.54
CA LEU A 14 4.25 -9.60 2.18
C LEU A 14 3.18 -9.69 3.27
N ASN A 15 2.10 -10.42 3.00
CA ASN A 15 1.04 -10.64 3.99
C ASN A 15 1.48 -11.49 5.19
N ARG A 16 2.51 -12.34 5.02
CA ARG A 16 3.02 -13.22 6.08
C ARG A 16 4.13 -12.60 6.93
N VAL A 17 4.60 -11.39 6.60
CA VAL A 17 5.64 -10.71 7.38
C VAL A 17 5.14 -10.41 8.80
N SER A 18 3.87 -10.03 8.94
CA SER A 18 3.29 -9.62 10.22
C SER A 18 1.77 -9.74 10.20
N ASP A 19 1.11 -9.54 11.34
CA ASP A 19 -0.36 -9.46 11.46
C ASP A 19 -0.90 -8.08 11.02
N TRP A 20 -0.24 -7.44 10.06
CA TRP A 20 -0.67 -6.16 9.53
C TRP A 20 -1.75 -6.31 8.46
N THR A 21 -2.33 -5.18 8.09
CA THR A 21 -3.06 -5.03 6.83
C THR A 21 -2.42 -3.90 6.03
N PHE A 22 -2.62 -3.90 4.72
CA PHE A 22 -1.97 -2.93 3.86
C PHE A 22 -2.81 -2.53 2.65
N ALA A 23 -2.43 -1.41 2.04
CA ALA A 23 -2.82 -1.02 0.70
C ALA A 23 -1.57 -0.69 -0.12
N LEU A 24 -1.44 -1.31 -1.29
CA LEU A 24 -0.41 -1.05 -2.27
C LEU A 24 -1.00 -0.42 -3.52
N GLY A 25 -0.35 0.60 -4.04
CA GLY A 25 -0.57 1.13 -5.38
C GLY A 25 0.75 1.09 -6.16
N LEU A 26 0.84 0.24 -7.18
CA LEU A 26 2.03 0.12 -8.03
C LEU A 26 1.86 0.97 -9.29
N HIS A 27 2.95 1.59 -9.72
CA HIS A 27 3.06 2.39 -10.94
C HIS A 27 1.96 3.46 -11.06
N ILE A 28 2.02 4.48 -10.19
CA ILE A 28 1.07 5.58 -10.15
C ILE A 28 1.21 6.46 -11.39
N ARG A 29 0.11 6.63 -12.13
CA ARG A 29 -0.02 7.55 -13.27
C ARG A 29 -1.32 8.33 -13.17
N PHE A 30 -1.28 9.63 -13.46
CA PHE A 30 -2.47 10.49 -13.41
C PHE A 30 -3.28 10.32 -12.11
N ALA A 31 -2.57 10.28 -10.98
CA ALA A 31 -3.11 10.05 -9.63
C ALA A 31 -3.74 8.66 -9.36
N ASN A 32 -3.63 7.70 -10.28
CA ASN A 32 -4.18 6.37 -10.12
C ASN A 32 -3.08 5.29 -10.20
N PRO A 33 -3.11 4.26 -9.36
CA PRO A 33 -2.21 3.12 -9.49
C PRO A 33 -2.60 2.25 -10.69
N THR A 34 -1.61 1.71 -11.40
CA THR A 34 -1.83 0.74 -12.48
C THR A 34 -2.29 -0.61 -11.92
N LEU A 35 -1.71 -1.02 -10.79
CA LEU A 35 -2.11 -2.21 -10.03
C LEU A 35 -2.33 -1.82 -8.57
N ARG A 36 -3.40 -2.36 -7.98
CA ARG A 36 -3.77 -2.07 -6.60
C ARG A 36 -4.09 -3.36 -5.85
N TYR A 37 -3.49 -3.52 -4.68
CA TYR A 37 -3.74 -4.63 -3.78
C TYR A 37 -4.07 -4.09 -2.39
N LEU A 38 -5.08 -4.64 -1.73
CA LEU A 38 -5.47 -4.21 -0.40
C LEU A 38 -5.88 -5.40 0.48
N THR A 39 -5.62 -5.28 1.77
CA THR A 39 -6.09 -6.22 2.80
C THR A 39 -6.84 -5.51 3.93
N TYR A 40 -7.11 -4.21 3.78
CA TYR A 40 -7.87 -3.45 4.76
C TYR A 40 -9.32 -3.96 4.93
N PRO A 41 -9.91 -3.82 6.14
CA PRO A 41 -11.31 -4.11 6.37
C PRO A 41 -12.21 -3.34 5.39
N LYS A 42 -13.26 -4.01 4.89
CA LYS A 42 -14.18 -3.42 3.91
C LYS A 42 -14.82 -2.14 4.45
N GLU A 43 -15.17 -2.12 5.73
CA GLU A 43 -15.80 -0.99 6.40
C GLU A 43 -14.89 0.25 6.40
N TRP A 44 -13.57 0.06 6.54
CA TRP A 44 -12.62 1.16 6.40
C TRP A 44 -12.56 1.66 4.96
N VAL A 45 -12.48 0.75 3.98
CA VAL A 45 -12.40 1.11 2.56
C VAL A 45 -13.64 1.91 2.14
N ASP A 46 -14.82 1.45 2.53
CA ASP A 46 -16.09 2.12 2.22
C ASP A 46 -16.14 3.52 2.87
N TYR A 47 -15.76 3.64 4.15
CA TYR A 47 -15.70 4.93 4.86
C TYR A 47 -14.69 5.89 4.21
N TYR A 48 -13.48 5.39 3.90
CA TYR A 48 -12.40 6.18 3.30
C TYR A 48 -12.79 6.73 1.93
N THR A 49 -13.48 5.92 1.12
CA THR A 49 -14.00 6.34 -0.18
C THR A 49 -15.16 7.32 -0.05
N GLU A 50 -16.16 7.05 0.80
CA GLU A 50 -17.31 7.95 0.98
C GLU A 50 -16.90 9.35 1.44
N LYS A 51 -15.88 9.43 2.31
CA LYS A 51 -15.35 10.69 2.84
C LYS A 51 -14.25 11.32 1.98
N GLU A 52 -13.93 10.70 0.83
CA GLU A 52 -12.88 11.16 -0.10
C GLU A 52 -11.53 11.43 0.60
N LEU A 53 -11.18 10.59 1.60
CA LEU A 53 -10.06 10.87 2.50
C LEU A 53 -8.71 10.93 1.77
N VAL A 54 -8.60 10.33 0.57
CA VAL A 54 -7.39 10.38 -0.27
C VAL A 54 -6.87 11.79 -0.51
N PHE A 55 -7.73 12.81 -0.55
CA PHE A 55 -7.30 14.20 -0.80
C PHE A 55 -6.72 14.89 0.45
N VAL A 56 -7.06 14.38 1.64
CA VAL A 56 -6.67 14.96 2.92
C VAL A 56 -5.69 14.08 3.71
N ASP A 57 -5.53 12.81 3.32
CA ASP A 57 -4.67 11.83 3.98
C ASP A 57 -3.19 12.29 4.01
N PRO A 58 -2.62 12.51 5.21
CA PRO A 58 -1.22 12.92 5.36
C PRO A 58 -0.22 11.89 4.85
N ALA A 59 -0.49 10.59 5.01
CA ALA A 59 0.37 9.52 4.53
C ALA A 59 0.41 9.50 2.99
N VAL A 60 -0.74 9.68 2.33
CA VAL A 60 -0.81 9.80 0.86
C VAL A 60 -0.03 11.04 0.40
N ARG A 61 -0.23 12.19 1.04
CA ARG A 61 0.48 13.44 0.70
C ARG A 61 2.00 13.28 0.85
N TRP A 62 2.45 12.67 1.95
CA TRP A 62 3.86 12.40 2.20
C TRP A 62 4.43 11.47 1.13
N ALA A 63 3.76 10.36 0.85
CA ALA A 63 4.20 9.35 -0.11
C ALA A 63 4.22 9.89 -1.56
N ILE A 64 3.39 10.89 -1.86
CA ILE A 64 3.41 11.61 -3.14
C ILE A 64 4.55 12.63 -3.24
N SER A 65 5.21 12.99 -2.16
CA SER A 65 6.24 14.05 -2.17
C SER A 65 7.63 13.55 -1.77
N ASN A 66 7.72 12.32 -1.28
CA ASN A 66 8.93 11.77 -0.67
C ASN A 66 9.20 10.34 -1.15
N GLN A 67 10.37 9.83 -0.79
CA GLN A 67 10.76 8.43 -0.96
C GLN A 67 11.20 7.85 0.39
N GLY A 68 11.17 6.53 0.51
CA GLY A 68 11.60 5.81 1.70
C GLY A 68 10.43 5.39 2.60
N ILE A 69 10.68 5.36 3.90
CA ILE A 69 9.74 4.90 4.92
C ILE A 69 9.40 6.06 5.86
N CYS A 70 8.13 6.19 6.24
CA CYS A 70 7.66 7.18 7.21
C CYS A 70 6.65 6.56 8.17
N ASP A 71 6.73 6.93 9.45
CA ASP A 71 5.75 6.55 10.45
C ASP A 71 4.52 7.47 10.37
N TRP A 72 3.32 6.93 10.50
CA TRP A 72 2.12 7.77 10.58
C TRP A 72 2.17 8.69 11.80
N ALA A 73 2.82 8.27 12.89
CA ALA A 73 3.02 9.10 14.07
C ALA A 73 3.78 10.40 13.76
N ASP A 74 4.74 10.37 12.83
CA ASP A 74 5.51 11.55 12.42
C ASP A 74 4.68 12.52 11.56
N LEU A 75 3.53 12.08 11.05
CA LEU A 75 2.62 12.86 10.21
C LEU A 75 1.39 13.36 10.97
N ALA A 76 1.19 12.92 12.23
CA ALA A 76 -0.03 13.16 13.00
C ALA A 76 -0.31 14.65 13.25
N ASP A 77 0.72 15.48 13.42
CA ASP A 77 0.56 16.93 13.60
C ASP A 77 -0.07 17.62 12.37
N GLY A 78 0.02 17.00 11.19
CA GLY A 78 -0.58 17.49 9.94
C GLY A 78 -1.93 16.85 9.59
N ASP A 79 -2.49 16.00 10.46
CA ASP A 79 -3.74 15.28 10.23
C ASP A 79 -4.97 16.10 10.66
N GLU A 80 -5.24 17.21 9.96
CA GLU A 80 -6.37 18.09 10.26
C GLU A 80 -7.74 17.42 10.13
N SER A 81 -7.82 16.30 9.40
CA SER A 81 -9.06 15.58 9.10
C SER A 81 -9.27 14.31 9.94
N ASP A 82 -8.42 14.05 10.93
CA ASP A 82 -8.47 12.86 11.80
C ASP A 82 -8.47 11.54 11.00
N VAL A 83 -7.69 11.46 9.91
CA VAL A 83 -7.60 10.27 9.07
C VAL A 83 -7.01 9.09 9.85
N PHE A 84 -5.93 9.30 10.61
CA PHE A 84 -5.31 8.24 11.40
C PHE A 84 -6.17 7.82 12.59
N GLY A 85 -6.84 8.79 13.25
CA GLY A 85 -7.81 8.48 14.30
C GLY A 85 -9.02 7.73 13.77
N ALA A 86 -9.48 8.06 12.56
CA ALA A 86 -10.50 7.27 11.86
C ALA A 86 -10.03 5.86 11.56
N ALA A 87 -8.85 5.70 10.96
CA ALA A 87 -8.25 4.40 10.65
C ALA A 87 -8.16 3.51 11.91
N ALA A 88 -7.74 4.08 13.05
CA ALA A 88 -7.62 3.37 14.32
C ALA A 88 -8.95 2.79 14.83
N ARG A 89 -10.09 3.44 14.55
CA ARG A 89 -11.44 2.93 14.89
C ARG A 89 -11.79 1.65 14.13
N PHE A 90 -11.17 1.44 12.97
CA PHE A 90 -11.30 0.21 12.16
C PHE A 90 -10.15 -0.78 12.36
N GLY A 91 -9.31 -0.58 13.39
CA GLY A 91 -8.20 -1.49 13.71
C GLY A 91 -6.88 -1.18 13.00
N LEU A 92 -6.81 -0.10 12.22
CA LEU A 92 -5.59 0.34 11.53
C LEU A 92 -4.85 1.36 12.39
N ARG A 93 -4.07 0.88 13.37
CA ARG A 93 -3.58 1.73 14.47
C ARG A 93 -2.14 2.19 14.31
N PHE A 94 -1.23 1.26 14.08
CA PHE A 94 0.19 1.53 14.05
C PHE A 94 0.68 1.47 12.61
N GLY A 95 0.71 2.62 11.96
CA GLY A 95 0.89 2.67 10.52
C GLY A 95 2.25 3.18 10.04
N LYS A 96 2.66 2.69 8.87
CA LYS A 96 3.84 3.15 8.12
C LYS A 96 3.50 3.33 6.66
N ALA A 97 4.11 4.34 6.04
CA ALA A 97 4.08 4.55 4.59
C ALA A 97 5.43 4.18 3.98
N ILE A 98 5.41 3.57 2.80
CA ILE A 98 6.55 3.31 1.93
C ILE A 98 6.30 4.00 0.60
N ALA A 99 7.28 4.76 0.11
CA ALA A 99 7.26 5.36 -1.21
C ALA A 99 8.51 4.96 -1.99
N LEU A 100 8.32 4.34 -3.16
CA LEU A 100 9.37 3.88 -4.06
C LEU A 100 9.32 4.64 -5.39
N GLY A 101 10.50 4.88 -5.97
CA GLY A 101 10.67 5.47 -7.30
C GLY A 101 10.49 6.99 -7.34
N GLU A 102 11.24 7.64 -8.23
CA GLU A 102 11.13 9.08 -8.47
C GLU A 102 10.04 9.43 -9.48
N LEU A 103 10.11 8.81 -10.66
CA LEU A 103 9.21 9.08 -11.78
C LEU A 103 8.09 8.03 -11.88
N ASP A 104 8.46 6.75 -11.78
CA ASP A 104 7.53 5.64 -11.74
C ASP A 104 7.31 5.22 -10.29
N ARG A 105 6.23 5.73 -9.70
CA ARG A 105 6.06 5.65 -8.25
C ARG A 105 5.19 4.49 -7.82
N SER A 106 5.59 3.83 -6.73
CA SER A 106 4.80 2.80 -6.08
C SER A 106 4.72 3.09 -4.59
N LEU A 107 3.51 3.07 -4.04
CA LEU A 107 3.24 3.46 -2.66
C LEU A 107 2.63 2.29 -1.90
N GLY A 108 2.99 2.17 -0.63
CA GLY A 108 2.48 1.17 0.28
C GLY A 108 2.13 1.79 1.62
N PHE A 109 0.98 1.43 2.15
CA PHE A 109 0.51 1.89 3.45
C PHE A 109 0.20 0.65 4.28
N PHE A 110 0.88 0.49 5.40
CA PHE A 110 0.80 -0.68 6.27
C PHE A 110 0.26 -0.24 7.61
N ALA A 111 -0.59 -1.04 8.23
CA ALA A 111 -1.10 -0.79 9.57
C ALA A 111 -1.17 -2.08 10.38
N HIS A 112 -0.53 -2.06 11.55
CA HIS A 112 -0.60 -3.16 12.51
C HIS A 112 -1.68 -2.86 13.57
N PRO A 113 -2.47 -3.87 14.00
CA PRO A 113 -3.63 -3.63 14.87
C PRO A 113 -3.28 -3.43 16.35
N SER A 114 -2.18 -4.01 16.84
CA SER A 114 -1.93 -4.10 18.30
C SER A 114 -0.58 -3.54 18.79
N ARG A 115 0.41 -3.31 17.93
CA ARG A 115 1.74 -2.79 18.31
C ARG A 115 2.39 -2.02 17.15
N PRO A 116 3.41 -1.19 17.42
CA PRO A 116 4.26 -0.62 16.39
C PRO A 116 4.83 -1.66 15.42
N ILE A 117 4.86 -1.31 14.13
CA ILE A 117 5.59 -2.06 13.09
C ILE A 117 7.08 -1.87 13.35
N THR A 118 7.81 -2.97 13.46
CA THR A 118 9.26 -2.95 13.70
C THR A 118 10.04 -2.53 12.46
N GLN A 119 11.30 -2.12 12.67
CA GLN A 119 12.18 -1.75 11.57
C GLN A 119 12.44 -2.93 10.62
N GLU A 120 12.65 -4.13 11.17
CA GLU A 120 12.89 -5.34 10.38
C GLU A 120 11.68 -5.71 9.50
N GLU A 121 10.46 -5.63 10.05
CA GLU A 121 9.24 -5.92 9.29
C GLU A 121 9.07 -4.95 8.13
N ILE A 122 9.25 -3.64 8.36
CA ILE A 122 9.03 -2.65 7.31
C ILE A 122 10.14 -2.67 6.24
N GLU A 123 11.38 -3.04 6.60
CA GLU A 123 12.46 -3.27 5.64
C GLU A 123 12.17 -4.49 4.75
N GLN A 124 11.63 -5.56 5.32
CA GLN A 124 11.16 -6.71 4.53
C GLN A 124 10.02 -6.33 3.58
N ALA A 125 9.06 -5.52 4.04
CA ALA A 125 8.01 -4.99 3.18
C ALA A 125 8.57 -4.12 2.04
N GLN A 126 9.53 -3.24 2.34
CA GLN A 126 10.16 -2.40 1.33
C GLN A 126 10.85 -3.24 0.26
N SER A 127 11.60 -4.29 0.64
CA SER A 127 12.25 -5.21 -0.30
C SER A 127 11.23 -5.93 -1.18
N LEU A 128 10.15 -6.47 -0.59
CA LEU A 128 9.11 -7.17 -1.34
C LEU A 128 8.34 -6.23 -2.28
N MET A 129 8.08 -4.99 -1.85
CA MET A 129 7.49 -3.97 -2.70
C MET A 129 8.41 -3.56 -3.85
N GLN A 130 9.72 -3.50 -3.63
CA GLN A 130 10.70 -3.24 -4.69
C GLN A 130 10.70 -4.38 -5.72
N GLU A 131 10.68 -5.64 -5.26
CA GLU A 131 10.54 -6.79 -6.16
C GLU A 131 9.24 -6.74 -6.96
N LEU A 132 8.11 -6.42 -6.32
CA LEU A 132 6.82 -6.25 -7.00
C LEU A 132 6.88 -5.14 -8.05
N HIS A 133 7.39 -3.97 -7.68
CA HIS A 133 7.58 -2.83 -8.58
C HIS A 133 8.43 -3.21 -9.80
N ASP A 134 9.55 -3.91 -9.61
CA ASP A 134 10.43 -4.31 -10.70
C ASP A 134 9.78 -5.37 -11.61
N LEU A 135 9.05 -6.34 -11.03
CA LEU A 135 8.34 -7.40 -11.75
C LEU A 135 7.15 -6.89 -12.56
N THR A 136 6.57 -5.75 -12.18
CA THR A 136 5.41 -5.14 -12.85
C THR A 136 5.72 -3.84 -13.58
N ARG A 137 6.99 -3.45 -13.74
CA ARG A 137 7.39 -2.20 -14.39
C ARG A 137 6.87 -2.07 -15.82
N ASP A 138 6.80 -3.19 -16.54
CA ASP A 138 6.29 -3.27 -17.91
C ASP A 138 4.75 -3.45 -17.96
N ALA A 139 4.04 -3.32 -16.84
CA ALA A 139 2.59 -3.54 -16.78
C ALA A 139 1.80 -2.70 -17.81
N LEU A 140 2.32 -1.54 -18.20
CA LEU A 140 1.67 -0.67 -19.18
C LEU A 140 1.84 -1.15 -20.62
N ASP A 141 2.84 -2.00 -20.88
CA ASP A 141 3.12 -2.61 -22.17
C ASP A 141 2.50 -4.03 -22.27
N MET A 142 1.94 -4.53 -21.17
CA MET A 142 1.24 -5.82 -21.12
C MET A 142 -0.11 -5.75 -21.86
N SER A 143 -0.59 -6.91 -22.31
CA SER A 143 -1.94 -7.00 -22.85
C SER A 143 -2.98 -6.74 -21.77
N GLU A 144 -4.16 -6.26 -22.16
CA GLU A 144 -5.26 -6.02 -21.22
C GLU A 144 -5.70 -7.32 -20.50
N GLU A 145 -5.60 -8.47 -21.18
CA GLU A 145 -5.88 -9.77 -20.58
C GLU A 145 -4.91 -10.10 -19.44
N GLU A 146 -3.62 -9.92 -19.65
CA GLU A 146 -2.62 -10.17 -18.60
C GLU A 146 -2.73 -9.14 -17.46
N LEU A 147 -3.04 -7.87 -17.77
CA LEU A 147 -3.29 -6.85 -16.76
C LEU A 147 -4.49 -7.20 -15.88
N GLU A 148 -5.57 -7.69 -16.50
CA GLU A 148 -6.76 -8.10 -15.76
C GLU A 148 -6.47 -9.29 -14.85
N GLU A 149 -5.68 -10.28 -15.30
CA GLU A 149 -5.23 -11.38 -14.43
C GLU A 149 -4.48 -10.86 -13.19
N LEU A 150 -3.62 -9.86 -13.36
CA LEU A 150 -2.91 -9.25 -12.23
C LEU A 150 -3.86 -8.50 -11.28
N ARG A 151 -4.83 -7.75 -11.80
CA ARG A 151 -5.82 -7.02 -10.97
C ARG A 151 -6.73 -7.96 -10.18
N GLN A 152 -6.94 -9.18 -10.66
CA GLN A 152 -7.78 -10.20 -10.00
C GLN A 152 -7.06 -10.93 -8.84
N ILE A 153 -5.74 -10.77 -8.68
CA ILE A 153 -5.03 -11.38 -7.56
C ILE A 153 -5.57 -10.79 -6.25
N THR A 154 -6.09 -11.67 -5.40
CA THR A 154 -6.58 -11.30 -4.08
C THR A 154 -5.58 -11.75 -3.02
N VAL A 155 -5.30 -10.87 -2.06
CA VAL A 155 -4.54 -11.21 -0.86
C VAL A 155 -5.55 -11.37 0.28
N PRO A 156 -5.54 -12.49 1.02
CA PRO A 156 -6.42 -12.64 2.17
C PRO A 156 -6.07 -11.61 3.24
N ALA A 157 -7.10 -11.05 3.87
CA ALA A 157 -6.95 -10.23 5.07
C ALA A 157 -6.46 -11.05 6.27
#